data_AF-A0A9W8FK79-F1
#
_entry.id   AF-A0A9W8FK79-F1
#
_cell.length_a   1.000
_cell.length_b   1.000
_cell.length_c   1.000
_cell.angle_alpha   90.00
_cell.angle_beta   90.00
_cell.angle_gamma   90.00
#
_symmetry.space_group_name_H-M   'P 1'
#
loop_
_entity.id
_entity.type
_entity.pdbx_description
1 polymer ?
#
loop_
_entity_poly.entity_id
_entity_poly.type
_entity_poly.pdbx_seq_one_letter_code
_entity_poly.pdbx_strand_id
1 'polypeptide(L)'
;MSTQEYIEKYRAQIQDKVAIVTGAASGLGKRLSEQLVNLGAKVLLVDISEDVRAVSAQINSNHGDNTTEWMLCDLANIQTIQTYFDKAITVFGHVDIVVNNAGIANSRSLFRQQDYSELDKILAVNLRAPMEATRIAVRYFKNTGRPGVVLNTASVGGMIPISMMESYGTTKAALIFFTTTCKNLAPLVRVNAVAPYFTDTPLVQNNRLVNSFPLVKQLGLMKPDKVVRAMLKAICDESLAGDTLMVSMGTGTRKVDFYKEQAGHVTSFIVGGTINRYSALVGTFFLTVFDAVIGFLRSPPPHSECTNR
;
A
#
# COMPACT_ATOMS: atom_id res chain seq x y z
N MET A 1 -8.34 -0.14 -23.53
CA MET A 1 -9.65 -0.02 -22.91
C MET A 1 -10.05 1.44 -22.91
N SER A 2 -11.17 1.76 -23.54
CA SER A 2 -11.74 3.11 -23.54
C SER A 2 -12.30 3.48 -22.16
N THR A 3 -12.62 4.76 -21.93
CA THR A 3 -13.28 5.20 -20.70
C THR A 3 -14.67 4.55 -20.53
N GLN A 4 -15.37 4.31 -21.64
CA GLN A 4 -16.71 3.69 -21.62
C GLN A 4 -16.65 2.22 -21.20
N GLU A 5 -15.77 1.43 -21.83
CA GLU A 5 -15.54 0.02 -21.48
C GLU A 5 -15.09 -0.13 -20.02
N TYR A 6 -14.31 0.83 -19.52
CA TYR A 6 -13.87 0.86 -18.13
C TYR A 6 -15.03 1.08 -17.15
N ILE A 7 -15.94 2.02 -17.47
CA ILE A 7 -17.12 2.31 -16.67
C ILE A 7 -18.05 1.10 -16.64
N GLU A 8 -18.34 0.52 -17.81
CA GLU A 8 -19.18 -0.68 -17.93
C GLU A 8 -18.62 -1.86 -17.13
N LYS A 9 -17.31 -2.06 -17.19
CA LYS A 9 -16.64 -3.15 -16.47
C LYS A 9 -16.89 -3.13 -14.97
N TYR A 10 -16.82 -1.97 -14.32
CA TYR A 10 -16.89 -1.88 -12.86
C TYR A 10 -18.26 -1.44 -12.33
N ARG A 11 -19.14 -0.91 -13.18
CA ARG A 11 -20.46 -0.40 -12.76
C ARG A 11 -21.26 -1.45 -11.99
N ALA A 12 -21.37 -2.67 -12.50
CA ALA A 12 -22.15 -3.72 -11.83
C ALA A 12 -21.66 -4.07 -10.41
N GLN A 13 -20.38 -3.83 -10.11
CA GLN A 13 -19.78 -4.13 -8.79
C GLN A 13 -19.86 -2.93 -7.82
N ILE A 14 -20.01 -1.71 -8.35
CA ILE A 14 -19.96 -0.46 -7.59
C ILE A 14 -21.34 0.21 -7.44
N GLN A 15 -22.26 -0.06 -8.37
CA GLN A 15 -23.60 0.49 -8.32
C GLN A 15 -24.27 0.14 -6.98
N ASP A 16 -24.94 1.13 -6.39
CA ASP A 16 -25.64 1.06 -5.11
C ASP A 16 -24.76 0.73 -3.89
N LYS A 17 -23.43 0.74 -4.05
CA LYS A 17 -22.48 0.58 -2.93
C LYS A 17 -22.32 1.88 -2.15
N VAL A 18 -22.01 1.73 -0.87
CA VAL A 18 -21.61 2.86 -0.02
C VAL A 18 -20.12 2.80 0.27
N ALA A 19 -19.42 3.88 -0.08
CA ALA A 19 -18.00 4.04 0.15
C ALA A 19 -17.68 5.12 1.19
N ILE A 20 -16.66 4.89 2.00
CA ILE A 20 -16.01 5.93 2.81
C ILE A 20 -14.64 6.18 2.19
N VAL A 21 -14.31 7.44 1.91
CA VAL A 21 -13.00 7.82 1.34
C VAL A 21 -12.36 8.89 2.21
N THR A 22 -11.20 8.60 2.77
CA THR A 22 -10.41 9.59 3.53
C THR A 22 -9.45 10.36 2.62
N GLY A 23 -9.13 11.61 2.96
CA GLY A 23 -8.32 12.47 2.10
C GLY A 23 -9.08 12.88 0.83
N ALA A 24 -10.40 13.03 0.94
CA ALA A 24 -11.30 13.22 -0.19
C ALA A 24 -11.41 14.67 -0.68
N ALA A 25 -10.81 15.65 0.00
CA ALA A 25 -10.83 17.04 -0.42
C ALA A 25 -9.95 17.29 -1.67
N SER A 26 -8.95 16.44 -1.93
CA SER A 26 -8.00 16.68 -3.03
C SER A 26 -7.36 15.39 -3.57
N GLY A 27 -6.54 15.54 -4.62
CA GLY A 27 -5.66 14.49 -5.14
C GLY A 27 -6.39 13.22 -5.55
N LEU A 28 -5.86 12.07 -5.11
CA LEU A 28 -6.40 10.75 -5.44
C LEU A 28 -7.76 10.48 -4.78
N GLY A 29 -7.97 10.94 -3.55
CA GLY A 29 -9.21 10.72 -2.81
C GLY A 29 -10.38 11.39 -3.51
N LYS A 30 -10.25 12.69 -3.84
CA LYS A 30 -11.27 13.41 -4.63
C LYS A 30 -11.61 12.70 -5.93
N ARG A 31 -10.59 12.37 -6.73
CA ARG A 31 -10.77 11.73 -8.04
C ARG A 31 -11.40 10.34 -7.93
N LEU A 32 -11.00 9.54 -6.95
CA LEU A 32 -11.62 8.24 -6.72
C LEU A 32 -13.09 8.39 -6.31
N SER A 33 -13.41 9.35 -5.43
CA SER A 33 -14.80 9.62 -5.05
C SER A 33 -15.66 10.01 -6.24
N GLU A 34 -15.17 10.89 -7.12
CA GLU A 34 -15.85 11.24 -8.38
C GLU A 34 -16.07 9.99 -9.24
N GLN A 35 -15.08 9.11 -9.36
CA GLN A 35 -15.22 7.88 -10.15
C GLN A 35 -16.18 6.87 -9.53
N LEU A 36 -16.19 6.70 -8.20
CA LEU A 36 -17.14 5.83 -7.50
C LEU A 36 -18.58 6.31 -7.72
N VAL A 37 -18.80 7.62 -7.62
CA VAL A 37 -20.10 8.25 -7.88
C VAL A 37 -20.53 8.06 -9.35
N ASN A 38 -19.61 8.27 -10.31
CA ASN A 38 -19.89 8.01 -11.73
C ASN A 38 -20.31 6.55 -12.02
N LEU A 39 -19.91 5.62 -11.14
CA LEU A 39 -20.26 4.20 -11.21
C LEU A 39 -21.52 3.85 -10.40
N GLY A 40 -22.16 4.83 -9.75
CA GLY A 40 -23.43 4.67 -9.04
C GLY A 40 -23.30 4.39 -7.54
N ALA A 41 -22.12 4.59 -6.95
CA ALA A 41 -21.96 4.51 -5.49
C ALA A 41 -22.37 5.81 -4.79
N LYS A 42 -22.76 5.68 -3.52
CA LYS A 42 -22.80 6.81 -2.58
C LYS A 42 -21.49 6.91 -1.83
N VAL A 43 -21.02 8.13 -1.54
CA VAL A 43 -19.69 8.32 -0.93
C VAL A 43 -19.74 9.28 0.25
N LEU A 44 -19.26 8.83 1.41
CA LEU A 44 -18.87 9.71 2.51
C LEU A 44 -17.44 10.22 2.27
N LEU A 45 -17.31 11.53 2.06
CA LEU A 45 -16.06 12.24 1.87
C LEU A 45 -15.50 12.70 3.20
N VAL A 46 -14.37 12.13 3.63
CA VAL A 46 -13.75 12.43 4.91
C VAL A 46 -12.43 13.16 4.69
N ASP A 47 -12.27 14.33 5.30
CA ASP A 47 -11.02 15.09 5.23
C ASP A 47 -10.85 16.00 6.44
N ILE A 48 -9.64 16.51 6.67
CA ILE A 48 -9.38 17.57 7.65
C ILE A 48 -9.62 18.96 7.05
N SER A 49 -9.50 19.10 5.71
CA SER A 49 -9.76 20.36 5.01
C SER A 49 -11.25 20.64 4.85
N GLU A 50 -11.66 21.88 5.06
CA GLU A 50 -13.03 22.34 4.78
C GLU A 50 -13.38 22.31 3.29
N ASP A 51 -12.40 22.24 2.40
CA ASP A 51 -12.60 22.11 0.94
C ASP A 51 -13.45 20.89 0.58
N VAL A 52 -13.49 19.87 1.44
CA VAL A 52 -14.33 18.68 1.26
C VAL A 52 -15.82 19.03 1.11
N ARG A 53 -16.28 20.13 1.71
CA ARG A 53 -17.65 20.64 1.56
C ARG A 53 -17.93 21.04 0.11
N ALA A 54 -17.01 21.81 -0.48
CA ALA A 54 -17.13 22.26 -1.86
C ALA A 54 -17.03 21.08 -2.84
N VAL A 55 -16.16 20.10 -2.56
CA VAL A 55 -16.09 18.86 -3.35
C VAL A 55 -17.41 18.10 -3.31
N SER A 56 -18.01 17.91 -2.13
CA SER A 56 -19.31 17.25 -2.00
C SER A 56 -20.41 17.97 -2.76
N ALA A 57 -20.51 19.30 -2.59
CA ALA A 57 -21.48 20.13 -3.30
C ALA A 57 -21.33 20.04 -4.82
N GLN A 58 -20.08 20.08 -5.32
CA GLN A 58 -19.79 19.94 -6.75
C GLN A 58 -20.23 18.57 -7.27
N ILE A 59 -19.91 17.48 -6.57
CA ILE A 59 -20.29 16.14 -6.99
C ILE A 59 -21.82 15.99 -6.99
N ASN A 60 -22.51 16.43 -5.94
CA ASN A 60 -23.97 16.36 -5.85
C ASN A 60 -24.65 17.16 -6.97
N SER A 61 -24.12 18.34 -7.33
CA SER A 61 -24.67 19.13 -8.44
C SER A 61 -24.62 18.43 -9.80
N ASN A 62 -23.67 17.51 -9.99
CA ASN A 62 -23.48 16.79 -11.27
C ASN A 62 -24.19 15.43 -11.30
N HIS A 63 -24.49 14.84 -10.13
CA HIS A 63 -24.93 13.44 -10.03
C HIS A 63 -26.26 13.26 -9.28
N GLY A 64 -26.84 14.33 -8.75
CA GLY A 64 -28.07 14.32 -7.97
C GLY A 64 -27.80 14.48 -6.47
N ASP A 65 -28.81 15.01 -5.78
CA ASP A 65 -28.74 15.24 -4.34
C ASP A 65 -28.55 13.93 -3.57
N ASN A 66 -27.85 14.02 -2.43
CA ASN A 66 -27.55 12.90 -1.54
C ASN A 66 -26.68 11.77 -2.13
N THR A 67 -25.97 12.06 -3.23
CA THR A 67 -24.97 11.13 -3.80
C THR A 67 -23.69 11.09 -2.96
N THR A 68 -23.33 12.22 -2.38
CA THR A 68 -22.23 12.34 -1.41
C THR A 68 -22.67 13.08 -0.18
N GLU A 69 -22.00 12.75 0.91
CA GLU A 69 -22.03 13.49 2.16
C GLU A 69 -20.59 13.72 2.62
N TRP A 70 -20.32 14.69 3.48
CA TRP A 70 -18.96 15.02 3.92
C TRP A 70 -18.80 15.03 5.44
N MET A 71 -17.57 14.83 5.92
CA MET A 71 -17.24 14.95 7.34
C MET A 71 -15.83 15.50 7.54
N LEU A 72 -15.73 16.48 8.43
CA LEU A 72 -14.44 16.93 8.93
C LEU A 72 -13.91 15.94 9.97
N CYS A 73 -12.68 15.47 9.78
CA CYS A 73 -12.07 14.47 10.62
C CYS A 73 -10.55 14.64 10.62
N ASP A 74 -9.98 14.90 11.80
CA ASP A 74 -8.53 14.78 11.99
C ASP A 74 -8.18 13.34 12.35
N LEU A 75 -7.54 12.65 11.40
CA LEU A 75 -7.12 11.25 11.55
C LEU A 75 -5.95 11.07 12.53
N ALA A 76 -5.29 12.14 12.98
CA ALA A 76 -4.34 12.05 14.08
C ALA A 76 -5.04 11.73 15.41
N ASN A 77 -6.33 12.07 15.54
CA ASN A 77 -7.16 11.76 16.69
C ASN A 77 -7.91 10.44 16.46
N ILE A 78 -7.44 9.36 17.06
CA ILE A 78 -7.94 8.01 16.80
C ILE A 78 -9.44 7.83 17.12
N GLN A 79 -9.96 8.60 18.08
CA GLN A 79 -11.36 8.53 18.49
C GLN A 79 -12.33 9.03 17.41
N THR A 80 -11.85 9.84 16.46
CA THR A 80 -12.69 10.38 15.36
C THR A 80 -12.93 9.37 14.25
N ILE A 81 -12.28 8.20 14.29
CA ILE A 81 -12.37 7.23 13.20
C ILE A 81 -13.73 6.51 13.23
N GLN A 82 -14.20 6.12 14.42
CA GLN A 82 -15.52 5.49 14.56
C GLN A 82 -16.65 6.41 14.09
N THR A 83 -16.53 7.71 14.31
CA THR A 83 -17.62 8.66 14.06
C THR A 83 -17.96 8.82 12.58
N TYR A 84 -17.00 8.66 11.66
CA TYR A 84 -17.31 8.69 10.24
C TYR A 84 -17.94 7.38 9.75
N PHE A 85 -17.67 6.23 10.39
CA PHE A 85 -18.42 5.00 10.11
C PHE A 85 -19.86 5.17 10.55
N ASP A 86 -20.08 5.68 11.76
CA ASP A 86 -21.41 5.93 12.30
C ASP A 86 -22.18 6.89 11.38
N LYS A 87 -21.54 7.99 10.93
CA LYS A 87 -22.15 8.92 9.98
C LYS A 87 -22.53 8.25 8.66
N ALA A 88 -21.63 7.45 8.06
CA ALA A 88 -21.93 6.75 6.81
C ALA A 88 -23.11 5.80 6.96
N ILE A 89 -23.17 5.05 8.07
CA ILE A 89 -24.26 4.11 8.36
C ILE A 89 -25.57 4.86 8.61
N THR A 90 -25.55 5.97 9.36
CA THR A 90 -26.74 6.78 9.60
C THR A 90 -27.30 7.38 8.31
N VAL A 91 -26.44 7.90 7.43
CA VAL A 91 -26.87 8.62 6.23
C VAL A 91 -27.24 7.67 5.08
N PHE A 92 -26.47 6.59 4.90
CA PHE A 92 -26.60 5.69 3.76
C PHE A 92 -27.08 4.27 4.11
N GLY A 93 -27.27 3.98 5.40
CA GLY A 93 -27.78 2.71 5.91
C GLY A 93 -26.74 1.61 6.07
N HIS A 94 -25.62 1.66 5.33
CA HIS A 94 -24.58 0.65 5.37
C HIS A 94 -23.25 1.17 4.83
N VAL A 95 -22.21 0.34 4.88
CA VAL A 95 -20.90 0.56 4.25
C VAL A 95 -20.54 -0.72 3.50
N ASP A 96 -19.94 -0.61 2.32
CA ASP A 96 -19.38 -1.76 1.58
C ASP A 96 -17.89 -1.56 1.26
N ILE A 97 -17.45 -0.31 1.08
CA ILE A 97 -16.09 0.05 0.65
C ILE A 97 -15.49 1.05 1.63
N VAL A 98 -14.27 0.79 2.11
CA VAL A 98 -13.51 1.74 2.93
C VAL A 98 -12.18 2.02 2.26
N VAL A 99 -11.90 3.29 1.94
CA VAL A 99 -10.66 3.72 1.30
C VAL A 99 -9.85 4.58 2.26
N ASN A 100 -8.80 3.98 2.82
CA ASN A 100 -7.80 4.65 3.60
C ASN A 100 -6.80 5.35 2.66
N ASN A 101 -7.19 6.51 2.12
CA ASN A 101 -6.39 7.26 1.16
C ASN A 101 -5.62 8.43 1.78
N ALA A 102 -6.13 9.04 2.86
CA ALA A 102 -5.45 10.15 3.52
C ALA A 102 -3.99 9.81 3.85
N GLY A 103 -3.11 10.78 3.65
CA GLY A 103 -1.71 10.64 4.00
C GLY A 103 -0.98 11.97 3.95
N ILE A 104 0.03 12.09 4.81
CA ILE A 104 0.94 13.23 4.87
C ILE A 104 2.36 12.76 4.59
N ALA A 105 3.21 13.66 4.11
CA ALA A 105 4.62 13.41 3.85
C ALA A 105 5.46 14.39 4.65
N ASN A 106 6.66 13.96 5.04
CA ASN A 106 7.58 14.83 5.78
C ASN A 106 8.12 15.93 4.86
N SER A 107 8.38 17.09 5.46
CA SER A 107 9.10 18.19 4.80
C SER A 107 10.62 18.07 4.97
N ARG A 108 11.08 17.28 5.97
CA ARG A 108 12.49 17.11 6.36
C ARG A 108 12.76 15.66 6.77
N SER A 109 14.05 15.27 6.73
CA SER A 109 14.51 13.97 7.24
C SER A 109 14.25 13.88 8.75
N LEU A 110 13.92 12.68 9.23
CA LEU A 110 13.71 12.39 10.66
C LEU A 110 14.91 12.83 11.50
N PHE A 111 16.13 12.58 11.04
CA PHE A 111 17.37 12.91 11.76
C PHE A 111 17.67 14.41 11.82
N ARG A 112 16.85 15.24 11.18
CA ARG A 112 16.96 16.71 11.19
C ARG A 112 15.79 17.37 11.92
N GLN A 113 14.91 16.60 12.52
CA GLN A 113 13.80 17.12 13.33
C GLN A 113 14.33 17.52 14.72
N GLN A 114 13.73 18.56 15.29
CA GLN A 114 14.07 19.03 16.64
C GLN A 114 13.32 18.24 17.73
N ASP A 115 12.17 17.67 17.39
CA ASP A 115 11.34 16.83 18.26
C ASP A 115 10.64 15.71 17.47
N TYR A 116 9.84 14.90 18.16
CA TYR A 116 9.11 13.76 17.57
C TYR A 116 7.70 14.11 17.08
N SER A 117 7.25 15.37 17.15
CA SER A 117 5.87 15.74 16.83
C SER A 117 5.50 15.43 15.37
N GLU A 118 6.40 15.69 14.43
CA GLU A 118 6.22 15.33 13.02
C GLU A 118 6.19 13.81 12.82
N LEU A 119 7.06 13.07 13.52
CA LEU A 119 7.07 11.60 13.50
C LEU A 119 5.76 11.02 14.03
N ASP A 120 5.29 11.52 15.17
CA ASP A 120 4.05 11.06 15.79
C ASP A 120 2.85 11.34 14.90
N LYS A 121 2.81 12.53 14.29
CA LYS A 121 1.73 12.91 13.36
C LYS A 121 1.71 12.02 12.13
N ILE A 122 2.87 11.76 11.50
CA ILE A 122 2.90 10.90 10.32
C ILE A 122 2.59 9.43 10.64
N LEU A 123 3.02 8.92 11.80
CA LEU A 123 2.63 7.59 12.27
C LEU A 123 1.13 7.51 12.55
N ALA A 124 0.55 8.54 13.16
CA ALA A 124 -0.87 8.59 13.45
C ALA A 124 -1.71 8.57 12.16
N VAL A 125 -1.42 9.46 11.22
CA VAL A 125 -2.21 9.62 9.98
C VAL A 125 -1.95 8.50 8.97
N ASN A 126 -0.69 8.13 8.72
CA ASN A 126 -0.37 7.21 7.61
C ASN A 126 -0.48 5.73 7.98
N LEU A 127 -0.46 5.39 9.27
CA LEU A 127 -0.41 4.00 9.74
C LEU A 127 -1.49 3.69 10.77
N ARG A 128 -1.49 4.37 11.92
CA ARG A 128 -2.41 4.06 13.01
C ARG A 128 -3.87 4.23 12.59
N ALA A 129 -4.20 5.32 11.90
CA ALA A 129 -5.54 5.58 11.43
C ALA A 129 -6.05 4.54 10.40
N PRO A 130 -5.31 4.21 9.32
CA PRO A 130 -5.69 3.11 8.42
C PRO A 130 -5.86 1.75 9.11
N MET A 131 -4.99 1.41 10.08
CA MET A 131 -5.11 0.17 10.83
C MET A 131 -6.40 0.13 11.66
N GLU A 132 -6.72 1.24 12.34
CA GLU A 132 -7.94 1.36 13.13
C GLU A 132 -9.20 1.36 12.27
N ALA A 133 -9.20 2.10 11.17
CA ALA A 133 -10.28 2.09 10.19
C ALA A 133 -10.53 0.69 9.63
N THR A 134 -9.45 -0.04 9.32
CA THR A 134 -9.54 -1.45 8.89
C THR A 134 -10.12 -2.32 10.02
N ARG A 135 -9.69 -2.12 11.27
CA ARG A 135 -10.21 -2.86 12.43
C ARG A 135 -11.71 -2.64 12.62
N ILE A 136 -12.19 -1.41 12.49
CA ILE A 136 -13.61 -1.05 12.60
C ILE A 136 -14.40 -1.66 11.45
N ALA A 137 -13.92 -1.50 10.21
CA ALA A 137 -14.55 -2.09 9.02
C ALA A 137 -14.71 -3.61 9.14
N VAL A 138 -13.64 -4.32 9.55
CA VAL A 138 -13.67 -5.78 9.72
C VAL A 138 -14.68 -6.21 10.77
N ARG A 139 -14.77 -5.49 11.91
CA ARG A 139 -15.79 -5.77 12.93
C ARG A 139 -17.20 -5.53 12.38
N TYR A 140 -17.41 -4.42 11.68
CA TYR A 140 -18.70 -4.10 11.07
C TYR A 140 -19.15 -5.17 10.06
N PHE A 141 -18.30 -5.57 9.13
CA PHE A 141 -18.61 -6.60 8.14
C PHE A 141 -18.88 -7.97 8.78
N LYS A 142 -18.08 -8.36 9.79
CA LYS A 142 -18.32 -9.59 10.55
C LYS A 142 -19.65 -9.58 11.29
N ASN A 143 -19.97 -8.47 11.97
CA ASN A 143 -21.20 -8.36 12.77
C ASN A 143 -22.46 -8.33 11.90
N THR A 144 -22.38 -7.74 10.71
CA THR A 144 -23.52 -7.64 9.79
C THR A 144 -23.64 -8.83 8.84
N GLY A 145 -22.60 -9.68 8.74
CA GLY A 145 -22.50 -10.74 7.74
C GLY A 145 -22.39 -10.24 6.30
N ARG A 146 -22.26 -8.92 6.10
CA ARG A 146 -22.13 -8.30 4.77
C ARG A 146 -20.68 -8.37 4.30
N PRO A 147 -20.43 -8.82 3.07
CA PRO A 147 -19.08 -8.76 2.52
C PRO A 147 -18.67 -7.30 2.27
N GLY A 148 -17.38 -7.02 2.38
CA GLY A 148 -16.85 -5.67 2.18
C GLY A 148 -15.38 -5.65 1.81
N VAL A 149 -14.92 -4.48 1.37
CA VAL A 149 -13.54 -4.27 0.92
C VAL A 149 -12.92 -3.03 1.56
N VAL A 150 -11.68 -3.18 2.01
CA VAL A 150 -10.84 -2.09 2.48
C VAL A 150 -9.68 -1.90 1.50
N LEU A 151 -9.48 -0.66 1.05
CA LEU A 151 -8.36 -0.27 0.21
C LEU A 151 -7.43 0.69 0.96
N ASN A 152 -6.17 0.30 1.13
CA ASN A 152 -5.12 1.13 1.68
C ASN A 152 -4.31 1.82 0.56
N THR A 153 -4.05 3.11 0.71
CA THR A 153 -3.15 3.83 -0.20
C THR A 153 -1.74 3.85 0.38
N ALA A 154 -0.93 2.88 -0.07
CA ALA A 154 0.49 2.77 0.25
C ALA A 154 1.34 3.69 -0.64
N SER A 155 2.58 3.31 -0.92
CA SER A 155 3.48 4.03 -1.82
C SER A 155 4.62 3.13 -2.27
N VAL A 156 5.21 3.39 -3.43
CA VAL A 156 6.50 2.79 -3.79
C VAL A 156 7.59 3.13 -2.78
N GLY A 157 7.48 4.27 -2.07
CA GLY A 157 8.39 4.62 -0.98
C GLY A 157 8.36 3.66 0.21
N GLY A 158 7.36 2.77 0.30
CA GLY A 158 7.32 1.66 1.25
C GLY A 158 7.93 0.35 0.73
N MET A 159 8.36 0.32 -0.53
CA MET A 159 8.96 -0.85 -1.20
C MET A 159 10.42 -0.63 -1.53
N ILE A 160 10.78 0.60 -1.89
CA ILE A 160 12.13 1.00 -2.28
C ILE A 160 12.61 2.05 -1.28
N PRO A 161 13.82 1.93 -0.72
CA PRO A 161 14.37 2.95 0.17
C PRO A 161 14.56 4.26 -0.59
N ILE A 162 13.99 5.33 -0.06
CA ILE A 162 14.11 6.69 -0.57
C ILE A 162 14.75 7.56 0.52
N SER A 163 15.94 8.08 0.25
CA SER A 163 16.65 8.95 1.21
C SER A 163 15.79 10.15 1.62
N MET A 164 15.90 10.56 2.88
CA MET A 164 15.16 11.68 3.49
C MET A 164 13.64 11.49 3.61
N MET A 165 13.13 10.28 3.35
CA MET A 165 11.73 9.88 3.52
C MET A 165 11.59 8.81 4.60
N GLU A 166 12.41 8.86 5.65
CA GLU A 166 12.54 7.76 6.63
C GLU A 166 11.19 7.44 7.29
N SER A 167 10.51 8.44 7.86
CA SER A 167 9.22 8.20 8.52
C SER A 167 8.13 7.85 7.50
N TYR A 168 8.05 8.57 6.38
CA TYR A 168 7.03 8.32 5.34
C TYR A 168 7.17 6.91 4.76
N GLY A 169 8.37 6.55 4.30
CA GLY A 169 8.67 5.23 3.74
C GLY A 169 8.40 4.12 4.76
N THR A 170 8.81 4.30 6.02
CA THR A 170 8.52 3.36 7.11
C THR A 170 7.02 3.16 7.30
N THR A 171 6.22 4.23 7.34
CA THR A 171 4.76 4.11 7.50
C THR A 171 4.12 3.36 6.33
N LYS A 172 4.58 3.61 5.10
CA LYS A 172 4.03 2.97 3.90
C LYS A 172 4.48 1.52 3.76
N ALA A 173 5.70 1.18 4.18
CA ALA A 173 6.17 -0.21 4.28
C ALA A 173 5.35 -1.00 5.30
N ALA A 174 5.13 -0.42 6.49
CA ALA A 174 4.30 -1.01 7.53
C ALA A 174 2.85 -1.23 7.06
N LEU A 175 2.28 -0.28 6.31
CA LEU A 175 0.92 -0.40 5.78
C LEU A 175 0.79 -1.49 4.70
N ILE A 176 1.81 -1.68 3.87
CA ILE A 176 1.87 -2.81 2.90
C ILE A 176 1.88 -4.13 3.66
N PHE A 177 2.77 -4.25 4.66
CA PHE A 177 2.87 -5.47 5.45
C PHE A 177 1.57 -5.77 6.20
N PHE A 178 0.99 -4.77 6.86
CA PHE A 178 -0.30 -4.87 7.53
C PHE A 178 -1.39 -5.38 6.57
N THR A 179 -1.49 -4.80 5.38
CA THR A 179 -2.44 -5.24 4.34
C THR A 179 -2.26 -6.72 4.03
N THR A 180 -1.02 -7.19 3.82
CA THR A 180 -0.74 -8.61 3.54
C THR A 180 -1.13 -9.54 4.68
N THR A 181 -0.95 -9.12 5.94
CA THR A 181 -1.40 -9.92 7.09
C THR A 181 -2.92 -10.08 7.20
N CYS A 182 -3.70 -9.23 6.51
CA CYS A 182 -5.17 -9.30 6.51
C CYS A 182 -5.75 -10.30 5.49
N LYS A 183 -4.93 -11.06 4.75
CA LYS A 183 -5.38 -11.99 3.72
C LYS A 183 -6.40 -13.03 4.21
N ASN A 184 -6.26 -13.48 5.45
CA ASN A 184 -7.13 -14.49 6.07
C ASN A 184 -8.56 -14.01 6.39
N LEU A 185 -8.88 -12.73 6.15
CA LEU A 185 -10.21 -12.18 6.34
C LEU A 185 -11.15 -12.46 5.16
N ALA A 186 -10.60 -12.82 4.00
CA ALA A 186 -11.36 -13.23 2.84
C ALA A 186 -12.05 -14.60 3.08
N PRO A 187 -13.19 -14.88 2.40
CA PRO A 187 -13.82 -14.05 1.38
C PRO A 187 -14.72 -12.93 1.96
N LEU A 188 -15.02 -12.95 3.26
CA LEU A 188 -15.96 -11.99 3.84
C LEU A 188 -15.43 -10.55 3.78
N VAL A 189 -14.15 -10.34 4.12
CA VAL A 189 -13.53 -9.01 4.03
C VAL A 189 -12.24 -9.10 3.23
N ARG A 190 -12.16 -8.33 2.14
CA ARG A 190 -10.93 -8.18 1.37
C ARG A 190 -10.21 -6.91 1.81
N VAL A 191 -8.93 -7.00 2.11
CA VAL A 191 -8.08 -5.84 2.45
C VAL A 191 -6.93 -5.81 1.45
N ASN A 192 -6.87 -4.77 0.63
CA ASN A 192 -5.88 -4.62 -0.43
C ASN A 192 -5.18 -3.26 -0.33
N ALA A 193 -4.08 -3.10 -1.07
CA ALA A 193 -3.37 -1.84 -1.16
C ALA A 193 -3.02 -1.46 -2.60
N VAL A 194 -2.88 -0.16 -2.84
CA VAL A 194 -2.18 0.36 -4.03
C VAL A 194 -0.90 1.05 -3.60
N ALA A 195 0.17 0.91 -4.38
CA ALA A 195 1.46 1.55 -4.15
C ALA A 195 1.85 2.39 -5.38
N PRO A 196 1.46 3.67 -5.42
CA PRO A 196 1.77 4.53 -6.55
C PRO A 196 3.23 4.98 -6.54
N TYR A 197 3.77 5.20 -7.74
CA TYR A 197 4.92 6.08 -7.96
C TYR A 197 4.53 7.55 -7.78
N PHE A 198 5.49 8.47 -7.95
CA PHE A 198 5.26 9.91 -7.89
C PHE A 198 4.11 10.33 -8.82
N THR A 199 3.01 10.74 -8.20
CA THR A 199 1.74 11.04 -8.86
C THR A 199 1.40 12.50 -8.69
N ASP A 200 0.90 13.13 -9.76
CA ASP A 200 0.59 14.55 -9.80
C ASP A 200 -0.57 14.92 -8.85
N THR A 201 -0.22 15.22 -7.61
CA THR A 201 -1.13 15.47 -6.49
C THR A 201 -0.57 16.58 -5.63
N PRO A 202 -1.40 17.30 -4.84
CA PRO A 202 -0.91 18.34 -3.94
C PRO A 202 0.16 17.84 -2.97
N LEU A 203 0.03 16.59 -2.48
CA LEU A 203 1.01 15.95 -1.59
C LEU A 203 2.43 15.91 -2.21
N VAL A 204 2.50 15.66 -3.53
CA VAL A 204 3.75 15.53 -4.28
C VAL A 204 4.25 16.88 -4.77
N GLN A 205 3.38 17.71 -5.34
CA GLN A 205 3.74 19.01 -5.90
C GLN A 205 4.37 19.93 -4.85
N ASN A 206 3.84 19.91 -3.62
CA ASN A 206 4.33 20.72 -2.50
C ASN A 206 5.61 20.16 -1.86
N ASN A 207 6.07 18.97 -2.27
CA ASN A 207 7.26 18.35 -1.73
C ASN A 207 8.49 18.62 -2.61
N ARG A 208 9.30 19.61 -2.18
CA ARG A 208 10.53 20.01 -2.89
C ARG A 208 11.52 18.85 -3.09
N LEU A 209 11.57 17.89 -2.16
CA LEU A 209 12.45 16.73 -2.31
C LEU A 209 11.99 15.87 -3.49
N VAL A 210 10.68 15.64 -3.63
CA VAL A 210 10.14 14.84 -4.74
C VAL A 210 10.46 15.46 -6.10
N ASN A 211 10.33 16.78 -6.22
CA ASN A 211 10.64 17.51 -7.45
C ASN A 211 12.14 17.44 -7.83
N SER A 212 13.01 17.05 -6.88
CA SER A 212 14.44 16.90 -7.14
C SER A 212 14.83 15.54 -7.75
N PHE A 213 13.98 14.51 -7.66
CA PHE A 213 14.32 13.14 -8.08
C PHE A 213 14.58 13.05 -9.59
N PRO A 214 15.67 12.40 -10.03
CA PRO A 214 16.01 12.26 -11.45
C PRO A 214 14.86 11.67 -12.28
N LEU A 215 14.17 10.66 -11.75
CA LEU A 215 13.03 10.03 -12.42
C LEU A 215 11.87 11.01 -12.68
N VAL A 216 11.58 11.90 -11.72
CA VAL A 216 10.53 12.93 -11.84
C VAL A 216 10.96 13.99 -12.86
N LYS A 217 12.23 14.40 -12.85
CA LYS A 217 12.77 15.34 -13.85
C LYS A 217 12.73 14.78 -15.28
N GLN A 218 12.99 13.49 -15.44
CA GLN A 218 13.07 12.85 -16.75
C GLN A 218 11.70 12.49 -17.32
N LEU A 219 10.79 11.96 -16.50
CA LEU A 219 9.51 11.40 -16.96
C LEU A 219 8.29 12.23 -16.54
N GLY A 220 8.48 13.28 -15.75
CA GLY A 220 7.39 14.05 -15.15
C GLY A 220 6.69 13.31 -14.00
N LEU A 221 5.49 13.77 -13.65
CA LEU A 221 4.64 13.12 -12.65
C LEU A 221 3.60 12.21 -13.31
N MET A 222 3.27 11.10 -12.66
CA MET A 222 2.24 10.19 -13.14
C MET A 222 0.85 10.84 -13.04
N LYS A 223 0.04 10.70 -14.09
CA LYS A 223 -1.35 11.17 -14.07
C LYS A 223 -2.16 10.41 -13.00
N PRO A 224 -2.93 11.11 -12.14
CA PRO A 224 -3.75 10.50 -11.09
C PRO A 224 -4.71 9.42 -11.59
N ASP A 225 -5.28 9.60 -12.78
CA ASP A 225 -6.26 8.65 -13.34
C ASP A 225 -5.68 7.25 -13.52
N LYS A 226 -4.36 7.12 -13.74
CA LYS A 226 -3.70 5.82 -13.80
C LYS A 226 -3.74 5.10 -12.46
N VAL A 227 -3.61 5.84 -11.36
CA VAL A 227 -3.68 5.31 -10.00
C VAL A 227 -5.12 5.00 -9.61
N VAL A 228 -6.05 5.91 -9.89
CA VAL A 228 -7.48 5.69 -9.62
C VAL A 228 -7.99 4.44 -10.33
N ARG A 229 -7.53 4.18 -11.57
CA ARG A 229 -7.84 2.92 -12.26
C ARG A 229 -7.34 1.67 -11.52
N ALA A 230 -6.16 1.74 -10.91
CA ALA A 230 -5.63 0.66 -10.10
C ALA A 230 -6.35 0.52 -8.75
N MET A 231 -6.79 1.63 -8.14
CA MET A 231 -7.61 1.63 -6.92
C MET A 231 -8.94 0.91 -7.16
N LEU A 232 -9.65 1.26 -8.22
CA LEU A 232 -10.88 0.59 -8.61
C LEU A 232 -10.67 -0.89 -8.95
N LYS A 233 -9.55 -1.24 -9.62
CA LYS A 233 -9.17 -2.65 -9.79
C LYS A 233 -8.99 -3.36 -8.43
N ALA A 234 -8.28 -2.75 -7.48
CA ALA A 234 -8.07 -3.33 -6.15
C ALA A 234 -9.36 -3.49 -5.33
N ILE A 235 -10.32 -2.60 -5.55
CA ILE A 235 -11.66 -2.66 -4.95
C ILE A 235 -12.47 -3.79 -5.58
N CYS A 236 -12.50 -3.90 -6.91
CA CYS A 236 -13.45 -4.74 -7.64
C CYS A 236 -12.95 -6.15 -8.00
N ASP A 237 -11.63 -6.38 -8.05
CA ASP A 237 -11.09 -7.69 -8.41
C ASP A 237 -11.19 -8.64 -7.21
N GLU A 238 -12.20 -9.52 -7.23
CA GLU A 238 -12.49 -10.49 -6.16
C GLU A 238 -11.36 -11.51 -5.94
N SER A 239 -10.43 -11.66 -6.90
CA SER A 239 -9.25 -12.51 -6.72
C SER A 239 -8.20 -11.90 -5.78
N LEU A 240 -8.32 -10.60 -5.44
CA LEU A 240 -7.37 -9.88 -4.61
C LEU A 240 -7.76 -9.88 -3.14
N ALA A 241 -6.90 -10.44 -2.29
CA ALA A 241 -7.04 -10.40 -0.85
C ALA A 241 -5.66 -10.39 -0.17
N GLY A 242 -5.38 -9.33 0.60
CA GLY A 242 -4.06 -9.07 1.18
C GLY A 242 -3.02 -8.64 0.15
N ASP A 243 -3.48 -8.20 -1.03
CA ASP A 243 -2.62 -7.93 -2.17
C ASP A 243 -2.29 -6.45 -2.32
N THR A 244 -1.09 -6.16 -2.81
CA THR A 244 -0.66 -4.80 -3.14
C THR A 244 -0.46 -4.65 -4.65
N LEU A 245 -1.10 -3.65 -5.25
CA LEU A 245 -0.90 -3.28 -6.66
C LEU A 245 0.07 -2.10 -6.76
N MET A 246 1.28 -2.34 -7.26
CA MET A 246 2.22 -1.28 -7.59
C MET A 246 1.83 -0.62 -8.90
N VAL A 247 1.74 0.72 -8.91
CA VAL A 247 1.38 1.51 -10.09
C VAL A 247 2.62 2.28 -10.54
N SER A 248 3.27 1.77 -11.57
CA SER A 248 4.51 2.35 -12.09
C SER A 248 4.26 3.35 -13.22
N MET A 249 5.24 4.22 -13.45
CA MET A 249 5.22 5.19 -14.54
C MET A 249 5.27 4.50 -15.91
N GLY A 250 6.17 3.52 -16.10
CA GLY A 250 6.44 2.88 -17.41
C GLY A 250 5.80 1.50 -17.65
N THR A 251 5.75 0.62 -16.64
CA THR A 251 5.33 -0.79 -16.81
C THR A 251 3.86 -1.07 -16.47
N GLY A 252 3.13 -0.05 -16.02
CA GLY A 252 1.70 -0.17 -15.70
C GLY A 252 1.45 -0.64 -14.27
N THR A 253 0.31 -1.29 -14.05
CA THR A 253 -0.10 -1.78 -12.73
C THR A 253 0.22 -3.26 -12.62
N ARG A 254 1.03 -3.65 -11.61
CA ARG A 254 1.34 -5.05 -11.32
C ARG A 254 1.07 -5.39 -9.86
N LYS A 255 0.67 -6.63 -9.60
CA LYS A 255 0.62 -7.18 -8.25
C LYS A 255 2.05 -7.39 -7.74
N VAL A 256 2.30 -7.01 -6.49
CA VAL A 256 3.57 -7.19 -5.80
C VAL A 256 3.56 -8.54 -5.12
N ASP A 257 4.61 -9.32 -5.36
CA ASP A 257 4.87 -10.54 -4.60
C ASP A 257 5.82 -10.18 -3.46
N PHE A 258 5.25 -9.70 -2.36
CA PHE A 258 6.01 -9.13 -1.26
C PHE A 258 7.07 -10.11 -0.71
N TYR A 259 6.71 -11.40 -0.61
CA TYR A 259 7.63 -12.44 -0.14
C TYR A 259 8.76 -12.70 -1.13
N LYS A 260 8.48 -12.80 -2.44
CA LYS A 260 9.55 -12.98 -3.44
C LYS A 260 10.44 -11.74 -3.57
N GLU A 261 9.88 -10.54 -3.49
CA GLU A 261 10.66 -9.31 -3.61
C GLU A 261 11.56 -9.11 -2.39
N GLN A 262 11.10 -9.41 -1.17
CA GLN A 262 11.98 -9.43 0.00
C GLN A 262 13.02 -10.57 -0.08
N ALA A 263 12.61 -11.79 -0.48
CA ALA A 263 13.52 -12.92 -0.60
C ALA A 263 14.60 -12.69 -1.67
N GLY A 264 14.26 -12.02 -2.78
CA GLY A 264 15.20 -11.59 -3.83
C GLY A 264 16.24 -10.61 -3.31
N HIS A 265 15.84 -9.68 -2.43
CA HIS A 265 16.79 -8.81 -1.73
C HIS A 265 17.69 -9.58 -0.76
N VAL A 266 17.14 -10.51 0.03
CA VAL A 266 17.93 -11.36 0.95
C VAL A 266 18.91 -12.27 0.19
N THR A 267 18.49 -12.89 -0.92
CA THR A 267 19.39 -13.70 -1.77
C THR A 267 20.44 -12.86 -2.47
N SER A 268 20.12 -11.65 -2.95
CA SER A 268 21.14 -10.73 -3.48
C SER A 268 22.14 -10.27 -2.40
N PHE A 269 21.72 -10.21 -1.14
CA PHE A 269 22.57 -9.84 0.00
C PHE A 269 23.43 -11.03 0.46
N ILE A 270 22.89 -12.26 0.45
CA ILE A 270 23.65 -13.48 0.77
C ILE A 270 24.61 -13.82 -0.36
N VAL A 271 24.22 -13.72 -1.63
CA VAL A 271 25.09 -14.05 -2.76
C VAL A 271 26.06 -12.89 -3.06
N GLY A 272 25.60 -11.64 -3.05
CA GLY A 272 26.45 -10.46 -3.26
C GLY A 272 27.39 -10.14 -2.08
N GLY A 273 26.97 -10.42 -0.85
CA GLY A 273 27.78 -10.25 0.36
C GLY A 273 28.81 -11.36 0.57
N THR A 274 28.44 -12.61 0.26
CA THR A 274 29.36 -13.76 0.41
C THR A 274 30.42 -13.79 -0.70
N ILE A 275 30.11 -13.39 -1.93
CA ILE A 275 31.11 -13.36 -3.02
C ILE A 275 32.16 -12.26 -2.81
N ASN A 276 31.78 -11.08 -2.28
CA ASN A 276 32.72 -9.95 -2.13
C ASN A 276 33.57 -9.98 -0.85
N ARG A 277 33.14 -10.66 0.23
CA ARG A 277 33.92 -10.71 1.48
C ARG A 277 34.78 -11.96 1.64
N TYR A 278 34.55 -13.00 0.84
CA TYR A 278 35.25 -14.28 1.00
C TYR A 278 36.07 -14.72 -0.22
N SER A 279 36.02 -14.01 -1.35
CA SER A 279 36.85 -14.34 -2.52
C SER A 279 38.36 -14.32 -2.26
N ALA A 280 38.83 -13.57 -1.25
CA ALA A 280 40.24 -13.54 -0.87
C ALA A 280 40.64 -14.57 0.22
N LEU A 281 39.70 -15.12 1.00
CA LEU A 281 40.02 -16.00 2.15
C LEU A 281 39.46 -17.43 2.02
N VAL A 282 38.39 -17.64 1.25
CA VAL A 282 37.73 -18.95 1.12
C VAL A 282 38.28 -19.76 -0.04
N GLY A 283 38.90 -19.11 -1.04
CA GLY A 283 39.58 -19.80 -2.15
C GLY A 283 40.65 -20.78 -1.67
N THR A 284 41.43 -20.40 -0.66
CA THR A 284 42.48 -21.25 -0.10
C THR A 284 41.94 -22.26 0.92
N PHE A 285 40.93 -21.91 1.72
CA PHE A 285 40.42 -22.79 2.77
C PHE A 285 39.53 -23.92 2.21
N PHE A 286 38.71 -23.64 1.18
CA PHE A 286 37.88 -24.68 0.56
C PHE A 286 38.69 -25.67 -0.25
N LEU A 287 39.74 -25.23 -0.98
CA LEU A 287 40.61 -26.18 -1.69
C LEU A 287 41.34 -27.12 -0.73
N THR A 288 41.83 -26.60 0.41
CA THR A 288 42.58 -27.42 1.37
C THR A 288 41.69 -28.45 2.09
N VAL A 289 40.45 -28.08 2.45
CA VAL A 289 39.51 -29.01 3.11
C VAL A 289 38.91 -30.00 2.11
N PHE A 290 38.63 -29.59 0.88
CA PHE A 290 38.10 -30.48 -0.15
C PHE A 290 39.14 -31.52 -0.61
N ASP A 291 40.42 -31.12 -0.75
CA ASP A 291 41.51 -32.06 -1.05
C ASP A 291 41.80 -33.02 0.12
N ALA A 292 41.71 -32.56 1.37
CA ALA A 292 41.86 -33.43 2.54
C ALA A 292 40.72 -34.48 2.64
N VAL A 293 39.48 -34.08 2.32
CA VAL A 293 38.31 -34.98 2.34
C VAL A 293 38.33 -35.96 1.14
N ILE A 294 38.72 -35.51 -0.05
CA ILE A 294 38.89 -36.38 -1.23
C ILE A 294 40.07 -37.36 -1.03
N GLY A 295 41.17 -36.91 -0.42
CA GLY A 295 42.33 -37.77 -0.10
C GLY A 295 41.99 -38.88 0.91
N PHE A 296 41.18 -38.56 1.92
CA PHE A 296 40.69 -39.55 2.89
C PHE A 296 39.75 -40.58 2.24
N LEU A 297 38.91 -40.16 1.29
CA LEU A 297 37.98 -41.06 0.58
C LEU A 297 38.62 -41.89 -0.54
N ARG A 298 39.86 -41.58 -0.95
CA ARG A 298 40.63 -42.34 -1.97
C ARG A 298 41.68 -43.27 -1.38
N SER A 299 41.83 -43.30 -0.06
CA SER A 299 42.75 -44.22 0.62
C SER A 299 42.17 -45.63 0.59
N PRO A 300 42.81 -46.62 -0.06
CA PRO A 300 42.34 -48.00 0.01
C PRO A 300 42.43 -48.51 1.46
N PRO A 301 41.46 -49.32 1.93
CA PRO A 301 41.51 -49.86 3.28
C PRO A 301 42.76 -50.74 3.46
N PRO A 302 43.39 -50.73 4.65
CA PRO A 302 44.54 -51.58 4.91
C PRO A 302 44.13 -53.05 4.78
N HIS A 303 44.85 -53.79 3.93
CA HIS A 303 44.74 -55.24 3.85
C HIS A 303 45.09 -55.84 5.22
N SER A 304 44.11 -56.46 5.87
CA SER A 304 44.35 -57.34 7.00
C SER A 304 44.91 -58.66 6.47
N GLU A 305 46.23 -58.84 6.57
CA GLU A 305 46.83 -60.17 6.44
C GLU A 305 46.34 -61.04 7.61
N CYS A 306 45.56 -62.06 7.25
CA CYS A 306 45.21 -63.16 8.11
C CYS A 306 46.45 -64.07 8.22
N THR A 307 47.20 -63.99 9.31
CA THR A 307 48.21 -65.01 9.63
C THR A 307 47.63 -66.00 10.64
N ASN A 308 47.36 -67.21 10.15
CA ASN A 308 47.11 -68.41 10.95
C ASN A 308 48.31 -68.72 11.85
N ARG A 309 48.08 -68.79 13.18
CA ARG A 309 48.45 -69.91 14.06
C ARG A 309 47.94 -69.68 15.47
#